data_AF-A0A5C7MTE7-F1
#
_entry.id   AF-A0A5C7MTE7-F1
#
_cell.length_a   1.000
_cell.length_b   1.000
_cell.length_c   1.000
_cell.angle_alpha   90.00
_cell.angle_beta   90.00
_cell.angle_gamma   90.00
#
_symmetry.space_group_name_H-M   'P 1'
#
loop_
_entity.id
_entity.type
_entity.pdbx_description
1 polymer ?
#
loop_
_entity_poly.entity_id
_entity_poly.type
_entity_poly.pdbx_seq_one_letter_code
_entity_poly.pdbx_strand_id
1 'polypeptide(L)' 'MASNKRRRHTPDQIIRKLAEGNKLLAAGQELSEVCRHLEIAESTWHRWLAQYGGMKAN' A
#
# COMPACT_ATOMS: atom_id res chain seq x y z
N MET A 1 8.83 -21.09 20.97
CA MET A 1 8.97 -19.81 20.25
C MET A 1 7.59 -19.34 19.81
N ALA A 2 6.90 -18.54 20.63
CA ALA A 2 5.59 -17.99 20.24
C ALA A 2 5.81 -16.86 19.22
N SER A 3 5.78 -17.20 17.93
CA SER A 3 5.74 -16.23 16.84
C SER A 3 4.45 -15.44 16.97
N ASN A 4 4.56 -14.22 17.47
CA ASN A 4 3.50 -13.25 17.55
C ASN A 4 2.96 -13.07 16.12
N LYS A 5 1.83 -13.71 15.79
CA LYS A 5 1.06 -13.54 14.54
C LYS A 5 0.49 -12.13 14.47
N ARG A 6 1.37 -11.12 14.48
CA ARG A 6 1.01 -9.77 14.04
C ARG A 6 0.58 -9.96 12.59
N ARG A 7 -0.70 -9.67 12.30
CA ARG A 7 -1.28 -9.65 10.95
C ARG A 7 -0.55 -8.60 10.11
N ARG A 8 0.70 -8.88 9.75
CA ARG A 8 1.50 -8.05 8.86
C ARG A 8 1.05 -8.39 7.45
N HIS A 9 0.81 -7.36 6.65
CA HIS A 9 0.70 -7.54 5.21
C HIS A 9 2.02 -8.14 4.73
N THR A 10 1.91 -9.25 4.01
CA THR A 10 3.05 -9.86 3.32
C THR A 10 3.52 -8.92 2.21
N PRO A 11 4.81 -8.98 1.79
CA PRO A 11 5.29 -8.19 0.66
C PRO A 11 4.40 -8.28 -0.58
N ASP A 12 3.93 -9.47 -0.93
CA ASP A 12 3.00 -9.67 -2.05
C ASP A 12 1.67 -8.94 -1.88
N GLN A 13 1.09 -8.97 -0.67
CA GLN A 13 -0.13 -8.22 -0.36
C GLN A 13 0.10 -6.70 -0.47
N ILE A 14 1.25 -6.23 -0.01
CA ILE A 14 1.63 -4.81 -0.10
C ILE A 14 1.74 -4.39 -1.57
N ILE A 15 2.46 -5.15 -2.39
CA ILE A 15 2.64 -4.87 -3.82
C ILE A 15 1.30 -4.85 -4.55
N ARG A 16 0.40 -5.81 -4.27
CA ARG A 16 -0.96 -5.84 -4.85
C ARG A 16 -1.78 -4.61 -4.46
N LYS A 17 -1.77 -4.23 -3.17
CA LYS A 17 -2.46 -3.04 -2.68
C LYS A 17 -1.88 -1.75 -3.26
N LEU A 18 -0.56 -1.65 -3.40
CA LEU A 18 0.09 -0.50 -4.04
C LEU A 18 -0.29 -0.40 -5.53
N ALA A 19 -0.32 -1.53 -6.25
CA ALA A 19 -0.73 -1.55 -7.66
C ALA A 19 -2.21 -1.14 -7.83
N GLU A 20 -3.10 -1.62 -6.94
CA GLU A 20 -4.51 -1.21 -6.93
C GLU A 20 -4.66 0.28 -6.60
N GLY A 21 -4.01 0.77 -5.53
CA GLY A 21 -4.07 2.17 -5.17
C GLY A 21 -3.52 3.10 -6.25
N ASN A 22 -2.44 2.70 -6.94
CA ASN A 22 -1.92 3.47 -8.06
C ASN A 22 -2.92 3.56 -9.23
N LYS A 23 -3.70 2.49 -9.50
CA LYS A 23 -4.76 2.54 -10.53
C LYS A 23 -5.87 3.50 -10.14
N LEU A 24 -6.27 3.50 -8.86
CA LEU A 24 -7.32 4.40 -8.35
C LEU A 24 -6.86 5.86 -8.36
N LEU A 25 -5.61 6.13 -7.95
CA LEU A 25 -4.99 7.45 -8.07
C LEU A 25 -4.92 7.91 -9.54
N ALA A 26 -4.54 7.02 -10.46
CA ALA A 26 -4.51 7.32 -11.89
C ALA A 26 -5.91 7.56 -12.48
N ALA A 27 -6.96 6.98 -11.87
CA ALA A 27 -8.36 7.27 -12.21
C ALA A 27 -8.86 8.61 -11.62
N GLY A 28 -8.01 9.35 -10.89
CA GLY A 28 -8.32 10.65 -10.32
C GLY A 28 -8.91 10.61 -8.91
N GLN A 29 -8.87 9.45 -8.22
CA GLN A 29 -9.28 9.39 -6.82
C GLN A 29 -8.24 10.06 -5.91
N GLU A 30 -8.71 10.67 -4.83
CA GLU A 30 -7.86 11.27 -3.80
C GLU A 30 -7.16 10.19 -2.98
N LEU A 31 -5.94 10.47 -2.51
CA LEU A 31 -5.16 9.53 -1.71
C LEU A 31 -5.90 9.06 -0.44
N SER A 32 -6.67 9.95 0.17
CA SER A 32 -7.47 9.65 1.36
C SER A 32 -8.57 8.62 1.08
N GLU A 33 -9.23 8.72 -0.08
CA GLU A 33 -10.24 7.76 -0.53
C GLU A 33 -9.61 6.40 -0.86
N VAL A 34 -8.47 6.41 -1.54
CA VAL A 34 -7.70 5.20 -1.84
C VAL A 34 -7.25 4.49 -0.57
N CYS A 35 -6.73 5.23 0.41
CA CYS A 35 -6.32 4.67 1.69
C CYS A 35 -7.52 4.08 2.46
N ARG A 36 -8.68 4.75 2.41
CA ARG A 36 -9.93 4.24 2.99
C ARG A 36 -10.40 2.95 2.30
N HIS A 37 -10.34 2.90 0.97
CA HIS A 37 -10.69 1.71 0.19
C HIS A 37 -9.78 0.51 0.50
N LEU A 38 -8.48 0.76 0.64
CA LEU A 38 -7.47 -0.27 0.94
C LEU A 38 -7.42 -0.64 2.44
N GLU A 39 -8.22 0.00 3.28
CA GLU A 39 -8.27 -0.14 4.74
C GLU A 39 -6.90 0.06 5.41
N ILE A 40 -6.17 1.10 4.99
CA ILE A 40 -4.86 1.46 5.53
C ILE A 40 -4.79 2.95 5.85
N ALA A 41 -3.87 3.32 6.74
CA ALA A 41 -3.56 4.73 6.97
C ALA A 41 -2.64 5.28 5.88
N GLU A 42 -2.76 6.58 5.57
CA GLU A 42 -1.87 7.27 4.63
C GLU A 42 -0.38 7.12 5.01
N SER A 43 -0.07 7.15 6.31
CA SER A 43 1.29 6.91 6.80
C SER A 43 1.82 5.50 6.49
N THR A 44 0.92 4.51 6.35
CA THR A 44 1.27 3.15 5.91
C THR A 44 1.51 3.12 4.41
N TRP A 45 0.67 3.80 3.63
CA TRP A 45 0.83 3.96 2.19
C TRP A 45 2.18 4.60 1.84
N HIS A 46 2.53 5.74 2.46
CA HIS A 46 3.82 6.39 2.22
C HIS A 46 5.02 5.51 2.58
N ARG A 47 4.93 4.75 3.68
CA ARG A 47 5.97 3.79 4.07
C ARG A 47 6.11 2.67 3.04
N TRP A 48 4.98 2.13 2.57
CA TRP A 48 4.98 1.10 1.54
C TRP A 48 5.52 1.63 0.22
N LEU A 49 5.21 2.85 -0.19
CA LEU A 49 5.83 3.49 -1.35
C LEU A 49 7.35 3.67 -1.18
N ALA A 50 7.81 4.11 -0.01
CA ALA A 50 9.25 4.24 0.24
C ALA A 50 9.98 2.87 0.22
N GLN A 51 9.31 1.80 0.67
CA GLN A 51 9.91 0.47 0.81
C GLN A 51 9.76 -0.42 -0.43
N TYR A 52 8.64 -0.29 -1.15
CA TYR A 52 8.24 -1.16 -2.26
C TYR A 52 7.90 -0.39 -3.54
N GLY A 53 7.70 0.93 -3.46
CA GLY A 53 7.47 1.82 -4.62
C GLY A 53 8.73 2.22 -5.37
N GLY A 54 9.89 1.60 -5.06
CA GLY A 54 11.18 1.82 -5.72
C GLY A 54 11.25 1.41 -7.20
N MET A 55 10.18 0.89 -7.80
CA MET A 55 10.04 0.85 -9.26
C MET A 55 9.74 2.26 -9.76
N LYS A 56 10.78 3.10 -9.79
CA LYS A 56 10.77 4.37 -10.49
C LYS A 56 10.33 4.09 -11.92
N ALA A 57 9.16 4.59 -12.30
CA ALA A 57 8.82 4.82 -13.69
C ALA A 57 9.95 5.69 -14.28
N ASN A 58 10.72 5.10 -15.19
CA ASN A 58 11.56 5.82 -16.13
C ASN A 58 11.07 5.49 -17.52
#